data_AF-A0A8T7JZ37-F1
#
_entry.id   AF-A0A8T7JZ37-F1
#
_cell.length_a   1.000
_cell.length_b   1.000
_cell.length_c   1.000
_cell.angle_alpha   90.00
_cell.angle_beta   90.00
_cell.angle_gamma   90.00
#
_symmetry.space_group_name_H-M   'P 1'
#
loop_
_entity.id
_entity.type
_entity.pdbx_description
1 polymer ?
#
loop_
_entity_poly.entity_id
_entity_poly.type
_entity_poly.pdbx_seq_one_letter_code
_entity_poly.pdbx_strand_id
1 'polypeptide(L)'
;MFTKLQLLYTDTRLVDLLDVLDQLHSAASEGYLETLTTLETPELLEMLREVVYTAQEAINEIEAEDGVQAAALRVLPKAAGGSSVTELHH
;
A
#
# COMPACT_ATOMS: atom_id res chain seq x y z
N MET A 1 0.41 0.86 18.23
CA MET A 1 1.80 1.22 17.90
C MET A 1 2.57 -0.07 17.66
N PHE A 2 2.98 -0.33 16.42
CA PHE A 2 3.78 -1.52 16.11
C PHE A 2 5.21 -1.34 16.62
N THR A 3 5.78 -2.41 17.17
CA THR A 3 7.20 -2.44 17.52
C THR A 3 8.06 -2.54 16.26
N LYS A 4 9.31 -2.08 16.33
CA LYS A 4 10.26 -2.20 15.20
C LYS A 4 10.44 -3.64 14.73
N LEU A 5 10.39 -4.60 15.66
CA LEU A 5 10.45 -6.03 15.34
C LEU A 5 9.22 -6.49 14.55
N GLN A 6 8.02 -6.02 14.92
CA GLN A 6 6.80 -6.34 14.18
C GLN A 6 6.82 -5.78 12.76
N LEU A 7 7.38 -4.58 12.54
CA LEU A 7 7.52 -4.03 11.19
C LEU A 7 8.45 -4.88 10.33
N LEU A 8 9.65 -5.19 10.82
CA LEU A 8 10.61 -6.04 10.10
C LEU A 8 10.03 -7.42 9.79
N TYR A 9 9.29 -8.01 10.73
CA TYR A 9 8.63 -9.29 10.52
C TYR A 9 7.56 -9.20 9.42
N THR A 10 6.77 -8.13 9.40
CA THR A 10 5.80 -7.88 8.32
C THR A 10 6.51 -7.75 6.98
N ASP A 11 7.60 -6.99 6.90
CA ASP A 11 8.37 -6.82 5.66
C ASP A 11 8.88 -8.15 5.12
N THR A 12 9.46 -9.01 5.98
CA THR A 12 9.91 -10.35 5.57
C THR A 12 8.75 -11.19 5.04
N ARG A 13 7.59 -11.18 5.70
CA ARG A 13 6.43 -11.95 5.24
C ARG A 13 5.86 -11.49 3.91
N LEU A 14 5.95 -10.20 3.62
CA LEU A 14 5.54 -9.66 2.31
C LEU A 14 6.49 -10.13 1.21
N VAL A 15 7.80 -10.16 1.47
CA VAL A 15 8.78 -10.73 0.54
C VAL A 15 8.53 -12.22 0.31
N ASP A 16 8.33 -12.99 1.38
CA ASP A 16 8.05 -14.42 1.29
C ASP A 16 6.78 -14.70 0.46
N LEU A 17 5.73 -13.87 0.61
CA LEU A 17 4.51 -13.99 -0.20
C LEU A 17 4.80 -13.78 -1.69
N LEU A 18 5.59 -12.78 -2.05
CA LEU A 18 5.95 -12.51 -3.44
C LEU A 18 6.74 -13.68 -4.05
N ASP A 19 7.67 -14.25 -3.30
CA ASP A 19 8.45 -15.42 -3.74
C ASP A 19 7.55 -16.65 -3.98
N VAL A 20 6.52 -16.84 -3.15
CA VAL A 20 5.53 -17.92 -3.34
C VAL A 20 4.69 -17.66 -4.59
N LEU A 21 4.25 -16.42 -4.83
CA LEU A 21 3.47 -16.07 -6.02
C LEU A 21 4.28 -16.24 -7.31
N ASP A 22 5.59 -15.94 -7.29
CA ASP A 22 6.49 -16.14 -8.44
C ASP A 22 6.70 -17.63 -8.75
N GLN A 23 6.88 -18.46 -7.71
CA GLN A 23 6.94 -19.92 -7.87
C GLN A 23 5.62 -20.47 -8.44
N LEU A 24 4.48 -19.98 -7.95
CA LEU A 24 3.18 -20.39 -8.45
C LEU A 24 2.97 -20.00 -9.92
N HIS A 25 3.40 -18.81 -10.31
CA HIS A 25 3.39 -18.36 -11.69
C HIS A 25 4.26 -19.26 -12.59
N SER A 26 5.47 -19.60 -12.14
CA SER A 26 6.38 -20.51 -12.84
C SER A 26 5.74 -21.90 -13.01
N ALA A 27 5.20 -22.47 -11.93
CA ALA A 27 4.53 -23.76 -11.95
C ALA A 27 3.27 -23.80 -12.84
N ALA A 28 2.48 -22.73 -12.86
CA ALA A 28 1.34 -22.60 -13.75
C ALA A 28 1.76 -22.52 -15.22
N SER A 29 2.82 -21.77 -15.52
CA SER A 29 3.32 -21.57 -16.88
C SER A 29 3.97 -22.82 -17.46
N GLU A 30 4.66 -23.58 -16.62
CA GLU A 30 5.38 -24.79 -17.02
C GLU A 30 4.57 -26.08 -16.83
N GLY A 31 3.38 -25.99 -16.22
CA GLY A 31 2.39 -27.08 -16.16
C GLY A 31 2.65 -28.12 -15.07
N TYR A 32 3.16 -27.71 -13.89
CA TYR A 32 3.42 -28.60 -12.75
C TYR A 32 2.86 -28.09 -11.41
N LEU A 33 1.71 -27.39 -11.43
CA LEU A 33 1.09 -26.84 -10.22
C LEU A 33 0.88 -27.87 -9.10
N GLU A 34 0.58 -29.12 -9.45
CA GLU A 34 0.37 -30.23 -8.54
C GLU A 34 1.61 -30.60 -7.71
N THR A 35 2.79 -30.15 -8.11
CA THR A 35 4.04 -30.34 -7.35
C THR A 35 4.26 -29.26 -6.29
N LEU A 36 3.58 -28.12 -6.42
CA LEU A 36 3.75 -26.95 -5.57
C LEU A 36 2.62 -26.79 -4.54
N THR A 37 1.41 -27.25 -4.87
CA THR A 37 0.24 -27.11 -3.99
C THR A 37 -0.69 -28.30 -4.09
N THR A 38 -1.43 -28.56 -3.01
CA THR A 38 -2.49 -29.57 -2.96
C THR A 38 -3.88 -28.99 -3.22
N LEU A 39 -3.99 -27.68 -3.45
CA LEU A 39 -5.27 -27.03 -3.75
C LEU A 39 -5.78 -27.45 -5.12
N GLU A 40 -7.07 -27.71 -5.21
CA GLU A 40 -7.72 -27.90 -6.50
C GLU A 40 -7.72 -26.57 -7.29
N THR A 41 -7.69 -26.65 -8.62
CA THR A 41 -7.63 -25.46 -9.49
C THR A 41 -8.66 -24.37 -9.14
N PRO A 42 -9.96 -24.69 -8.87
CA PRO A 42 -10.93 -23.67 -8.50
C PRO A 42 -10.59 -22.95 -7.18
N GLU A 43 -10.11 -23.69 -6.18
CA GLU A 43 -9.73 -23.16 -4.86
C GLU A 43 -8.49 -22.26 -4.97
N LEU A 44 -7.50 -22.69 -5.74
CA LEU A 44 -6.31 -21.90 -6.01
C LEU A 44 -6.64 -20.58 -6.71
N LEU A 45 -7.54 -20.62 -7.71
CA LEU A 45 -7.99 -19.43 -8.41
C LEU A 45 -8.78 -18.48 -7.52
N GLU A 46 -9.61 -19.00 -6.61
CA GLU A 46 -10.33 -18.20 -5.62
C GLU A 46 -9.35 -17.47 -4.69
N MET A 47 -8.40 -18.20 -4.12
CA MET A 47 -7.36 -17.63 -3.25
C MET A 47 -6.56 -16.52 -3.95
N LEU A 48 -6.14 -16.74 -5.20
CA LEU A 48 -5.41 -15.74 -5.97
C LEU A 48 -6.25 -14.48 -6.24
N ARG A 49 -7.55 -14.63 -6.48
CA ARG A 49 -8.46 -13.48 -6.66
C ARG A 49 -8.61 -12.69 -5.36
N GLU A 50 -8.67 -13.36 -4.21
CA GLU A 50 -8.68 -12.69 -2.92
C GLU A 50 -7.40 -11.88 -2.69
N VAL A 51 -6.23 -12.47 -2.98
CA VAL A 51 -4.93 -11.78 -2.89
C VAL A 51 -4.92 -10.53 -3.77
N VAL A 52 -5.35 -10.65 -5.04
CA VAL A 52 -5.43 -9.51 -5.96
C VAL A 52 -6.39 -8.44 -5.43
N TYR A 53 -7.58 -8.84 -4.96
CA TYR A 53 -8.57 -7.92 -4.41
C TYR A 53 -8.02 -7.16 -3.21
N THR A 54 -7.47 -7.86 -2.22
CA THR A 54 -6.92 -7.22 -1.01
C THR A 54 -5.72 -6.32 -1.32
N ALA A 55 -4.83 -6.74 -2.23
CA ALA A 55 -3.72 -5.90 -2.66
C ALA A 55 -4.22 -4.62 -3.36
N GLN A 56 -5.21 -4.74 -4.23
CA GLN A 56 -5.78 -3.58 -4.93
C GLN A 56 -6.47 -2.61 -3.97
N GLU A 57 -7.25 -3.10 -3.01
CA GLU A 57 -7.88 -2.25 -2.00
C GLU A 57 -6.83 -1.54 -1.14
N ALA A 58 -5.78 -2.24 -0.70
CA ALA A 58 -4.70 -1.62 0.06
C ALA A 58 -3.98 -0.52 -0.73
N ILE A 59 -3.74 -0.73 -2.04
CA ILE A 59 -3.17 0.31 -2.92
C ILE A 59 -4.12 1.52 -2.97
N ASN A 60 -5.40 1.29 -3.23
CA ASN A 60 -6.41 2.35 -3.32
C ASN A 60 -6.46 3.18 -2.03
N GLU A 61 -6.39 2.53 -0.87
CA GLU A 61 -6.41 3.18 0.45
C GLU A 61 -5.15 4.03 0.68
N ILE A 62 -3.96 3.50 0.38
CA ILE A 62 -2.68 4.24 0.52
C ILE A 62 -2.66 5.45 -0.41
N GLU A 63 -3.06 5.28 -1.68
CA GLU A 63 -3.10 6.37 -2.66
C GLU A 63 -4.16 7.43 -2.28
N ALA A 64 -5.30 7.02 -1.74
CA ALA A 64 -6.33 7.93 -1.26
C ALA A 64 -5.84 8.76 -0.06
N GLU A 65 -5.12 8.15 0.89
CA GLU A 65 -4.51 8.86 2.02
C GLU A 65 -3.46 9.89 1.56
N ASP A 66 -2.63 9.53 0.58
CA ASP A 66 -1.64 10.45 -0.01
C ASP A 66 -2.31 11.64 -0.72
N GLY A 67 -3.41 11.39 -1.44
CA GLY A 67 -4.20 12.44 -2.10
C GLY A 67 -4.86 13.42 -1.11
N VAL A 68 -5.33 12.92 0.04
CA VAL A 68 -5.93 13.73 1.11
C VAL A 68 -4.86 14.57 1.83
N GLN A 69 -3.67 14.02 2.08
CA GLN A 69 -2.56 14.77 2.68
C GLN A 69 -2.04 15.88 1.77
N ALA A 70 -1.93 15.63 0.46
CA ALA A 70 -1.54 16.64 -0.53
C ALA A 70 -2.56 17.78 -0.62
N ALA A 71 -3.86 17.47 -0.53
CA ALA A 71 -4.92 18.47 -0.50
C ALA A 71 -4.92 19.30 0.81
N ALA A 72 -4.69 18.67 1.97
CA ALA A 72 -4.64 19.35 3.25
C ALA A 72 -3.46 20.34 3.37
N LEU A 73 -2.29 19.99 2.82
CA LEU A 73 -1.12 20.87 2.80
C LEU A 73 -1.33 22.11 1.90
N ARG A 74 -2.14 21.99 0.85
CA ARG A 74 -2.46 23.08 -0.08
C ARG A 74 -3.42 24.13 0.50
N VAL A 75 -4.19 23.78 1.54
CA VAL A 75 -5.23 24.64 2.11
C VAL A 75 -4.75 25.49 3.30
N LEU A 76 -3.48 25.38 3.72
CA LEU A 76 -2.95 26.29 4.75
C LEU A 76 -2.93 27.74 4.22
N PRO A 77 -3.77 28.66 4.73
CA PRO A 77 -3.67 30.05 4.35
C PRO A 77 -2.34 30.58 4.88
N LYS A 78 -1.57 31.23 4.00
CA LYS A 78 -0.38 32.00 4.37
C LYS A 78 -0.77 32.92 5.55
N ALA A 79 -0.29 32.59 6.75
CA ALA A 79 -0.45 33.43 7.91
C ALA A 79 0.18 34.80 7.57
N ALA A 80 -0.68 35.78 7.31
CA ALA A 80 -0.29 37.16 7.10
C ALA A 80 0.16 37.74 8.46
N GLY A 81 1.42 37.48 8.82
CA GLY A 81 2.09 38.07 9.97
C GLY A 81 2.82 39.37 9.59
N GLY A 82 2.16 40.50 9.84
CA GLY A 82 2.65 41.76 10.44
C GLY A 82 3.90 42.50 9.93
N SER A 83 3.73 43.78 9.57
CA SER A 83 4.34 44.97 10.23
C SER A 83 3.96 46.24 9.42
N SER A 84 3.12 47.12 9.97
CA SER A 84 3.49 48.34 10.73
C SER A 84 4.11 49.44 9.88
N VAL A 85 3.34 50.50 9.56
CA VAL A 85 3.77 51.91 9.68
C VAL A 85 2.55 52.79 9.98
N THR A 86 2.64 53.47 11.11
CA THR A 86 1.81 54.59 11.56
C THR A 86 2.11 55.81 10.68
N GLU A 87 1.11 56.43 10.05
CA GLU A 87 1.23 57.82 9.58
C GLU A 87 0.05 58.65 10.07
N LEU A 88 0.31 59.40 11.15
CA LEU A 88 -0.32 60.65 11.52
C LEU A 88 0.37 61.77 10.70
N HIS A 89 -0.43 62.62 10.06
CA HIS A 89 -0.22 64.00 9.55
C HIS A 89 -1.15 64.13 8.31
N HIS A 90 -2.03 65.11 8.14
CA HIS A 90 -2.05 66.50 8.58
C HIS A 90 -3.48 67.04 8.59
#